data_AF-W0J074-F1
#
_entry.id   AF-W0J074-F1
#
_cell.length_a   1.000
_cell.length_b   1.000
_cell.length_c   1.000
_cell.angle_alpha   90.00
_cell.angle_beta   90.00
_cell.angle_gamma   90.00
#
_symmetry.space_group_name_H-M   'P 1'
#
loop_
_entity.id
_entity.type
_entity.pdbx_description
1 polymer ?
#
loop_
_entity_poly.entity_id
_entity_poly.type
_entity_poly.pdbx_seq_one_letter_code
_entity_poly.pdbx_strand_id
1 'polypeptide(L)'
;MSSPRAKKTLYERLTSSVPLLVTVIVHVILIIVAGAFVVQEQILKPKKKFEAAAATESTAQKQIEHRLQVARKSSASSSSSNPVSANRIYSTAEGALQLPEMPALPSMGAGGFGGFGGAAGIGVGTGGGMGGVGSTNLGGRGFMSMSFLGMTSQNVQKIAFVIDIGTDLMDIRKGGFLAFNIIREQIMQLVGTMPPSAEFGVVLFENGNWGNPGRVAPFRTELMPANVAGKEEFFAWLAPINTSANRTGVSSISNPRRWTPKPLPNAGLDDKLQIPDWTRALHLALEMQPDTVYIITGSQGSLRRRASDAEIARRKKAYDERVEALKKEGVTDYKAAMAARSRAFAKARQELDEINKKLVAQGKPPLVVRYNERIFEKDFQAELKKLGYSIKLDTTGWETKDGKPVPWINNDPWDRVPFTEVYNHVSRLQNALVPKKAAINIFLFVGPGQEPKDQMENLGKVASRNSGRFELLTTKRLEEIKRRAAEEAAKR
;
A
#
# COMPACT_ATOMS: atom_id res chain seq x y z
N MET A 1 47.00 -53.40 -23.23
CA MET A 1 46.82 -53.00 -21.81
C MET A 1 47.28 -51.56 -21.67
N SER A 2 46.37 -50.62 -21.46
CA SER A 2 46.71 -49.19 -21.34
C SER A 2 46.39 -48.73 -19.91
N SER A 3 47.42 -48.29 -19.18
CA SER A 3 47.29 -47.83 -17.79
C SER A 3 46.35 -46.64 -17.65
N PRO A 4 45.56 -46.54 -16.57
CA PRO A 4 44.68 -45.41 -16.33
C PRO A 4 45.49 -44.16 -15.93
N ARG A 5 45.24 -43.04 -16.61
CA ARG A 5 45.88 -41.74 -16.36
C ARG A 5 45.37 -41.13 -15.05
N ALA A 6 46.28 -40.75 -14.14
CA ALA A 6 45.95 -40.14 -12.86
C ALA A 6 45.18 -38.82 -13.02
N LYS A 7 44.15 -38.60 -12.19
CA LYS A 7 43.30 -37.40 -12.22
C LYS A 7 44.04 -36.22 -11.56
N LYS A 8 44.33 -35.18 -12.34
CA LYS A 8 44.90 -33.91 -11.85
C LYS A 8 43.98 -33.19 -10.87
N THR A 9 44.57 -32.65 -9.80
CA THR A 9 43.85 -31.96 -8.71
C THR A 9 43.35 -30.58 -9.14
N LEU A 10 42.37 -30.00 -8.42
CA LEU A 10 41.79 -28.68 -8.72
C LEU A 10 42.86 -27.57 -8.80
N TYR A 11 43.89 -27.66 -7.95
CA TYR A 11 44.99 -26.71 -7.92
C TYR A 11 45.81 -26.73 -9.22
N GLU A 12 46.09 -27.93 -9.76
CA GLU A 12 46.81 -28.09 -11.04
C GLU A 12 45.97 -27.66 -12.25
N ARG A 13 44.65 -27.71 -12.16
CA ARG A 13 43.74 -27.21 -13.23
C ARG A 13 43.68 -25.69 -13.25
N LEU A 14 43.76 -25.06 -12.08
CA LEU A 14 43.77 -23.60 -11.92
C LEU A 14 45.12 -22.96 -12.31
N THR A 15 46.25 -23.64 -12.08
CA THR A 15 47.58 -23.10 -12.42
C THR A 15 48.04 -23.44 -13.84
N SER A 16 47.45 -24.44 -14.51
CA SER A 16 47.82 -24.82 -15.89
C SER A 16 47.05 -24.07 -17.00
N SER A 17 46.02 -23.31 -16.63
CA SER A 17 45.20 -22.55 -17.59
C SER A 17 45.48 -21.04 -17.46
N VAL A 18 46.49 -20.58 -18.21
CA VAL A 18 46.87 -19.16 -18.33
C VAL A 18 45.66 -18.20 -18.47
N PRO A 19 44.66 -18.45 -19.34
CA PRO A 19 43.51 -17.54 -19.45
C PRO A 19 42.64 -17.50 -18.18
N LEU A 20 42.46 -18.62 -17.47
CA LEU A 20 41.67 -18.67 -16.24
C LEU A 20 42.37 -17.93 -15.09
N LEU A 21 43.69 -18.06 -14.99
CA LEU A 21 44.50 -17.34 -14.01
C LEU A 21 44.38 -15.83 -14.22
N VAL A 22 44.46 -15.38 -15.48
CA VAL A 22 44.31 -13.96 -15.85
C VAL A 22 42.94 -13.44 -15.47
N THR A 23 41.85 -14.17 -15.73
CA THR A 23 40.50 -13.70 -15.37
C THR A 23 40.31 -13.58 -13.86
N VAL A 24 40.86 -14.52 -13.08
CA VAL A 24 40.80 -14.48 -11.62
C VAL A 24 41.59 -13.28 -11.07
N ILE A 25 42.80 -13.03 -11.59
CA ILE A 25 43.63 -11.89 -11.19
C ILE A 25 42.92 -10.57 -11.47
N VAL A 26 42.29 -10.42 -12.64
CA VAL A 26 41.53 -9.20 -12.99
C VAL A 26 40.38 -8.95 -12.01
N HIS A 27 39.63 -9.98 -11.64
CA HIS A 27 38.52 -9.83 -10.69
C HIS A 27 39.02 -9.44 -9.29
N VAL A 28 40.14 -10.02 -8.84
CA VAL A 28 40.74 -9.67 -7.55
C VAL A 28 41.21 -8.21 -7.55
N ILE A 29 41.83 -7.74 -8.64
CA ILE A 29 42.25 -6.34 -8.78
C ILE A 29 41.04 -5.40 -8.76
N LEU A 30 39.97 -5.72 -9.48
CA LEU A 30 38.74 -4.90 -9.50
C LEU A 30 38.09 -4.80 -8.12
N ILE A 31 38.07 -5.90 -7.35
CA ILE A 31 37.55 -5.90 -5.98
C ILE A 31 38.41 -5.00 -5.07
N ILE A 32 39.73 -5.05 -5.19
CA ILE A 32 40.65 -4.22 -4.41
C ILE A 32 40.47 -2.73 -4.75
N VAL A 33 40.36 -2.38 -6.03
CA VAL A 33 40.15 -1.00 -6.48
C VAL A 33 38.80 -0.47 -6.00
N ALA A 34 37.73 -1.25 -6.12
CA ALA A 34 36.41 -0.87 -5.62
C ALA A 34 36.39 -0.70 -4.10
N GLY A 35 37.07 -1.59 -3.36
CA GLY A 35 37.22 -1.49 -1.91
C GLY A 35 37.97 -0.22 -1.49
N ALA A 36 39.08 0.10 -2.15
CA ALA A 36 39.84 1.32 -1.88
C ALA A 36 39.02 2.59 -2.18
N PHE A 37 38.25 2.59 -3.27
CA PHE A 37 37.36 3.70 -3.63
C PHE A 37 36.27 3.93 -2.56
N VAL A 38 35.64 2.88 -2.06
CA VAL A 38 34.61 2.98 -1.00
C VAL A 38 35.20 3.52 0.30
N VAL A 39 36.38 3.05 0.71
CA VAL A 39 37.07 3.56 1.92
C VAL A 39 37.41 5.05 1.77
N GLN A 40 37.92 5.46 0.60
CA GLN A 40 38.24 6.86 0.35
C GLN A 40 36.98 7.75 0.39
N GLU A 41 35.89 7.30 -0.21
CA GLU A 41 34.68 8.10 -0.40
C GLU A 41 33.77 8.14 0.85
N GLN A 42 33.79 7.09 1.67
CA GLN A 42 32.89 6.98 2.84
C GLN A 42 33.58 7.17 4.19
N ILE A 43 34.86 6.83 4.32
CA ILE A 43 35.56 6.83 5.63
C ILE A 43 36.50 8.02 5.75
N LEU A 44 37.22 8.37 4.66
CA LEU A 44 38.29 9.36 4.71
C LEU A 44 37.88 10.79 4.31
N LYS A 45 36.62 11.04 3.91
CA LYS A 45 36.16 12.40 3.62
C LYS A 45 36.31 13.26 4.89
N PRO A 46 37.18 14.29 4.90
CA PRO A 46 37.19 15.24 6.00
C PRO A 46 35.82 15.93 6.03
N LYS A 47 35.19 15.97 7.21
CA LYS A 47 33.95 16.71 7.43
C LYS A 47 34.15 18.11 6.86
N LYS A 48 33.37 18.47 5.83
CA LYS A 48 33.36 19.84 5.29
C LYS A 48 33.04 20.78 6.45
N LYS A 49 34.06 21.50 6.93
CA LYS A 49 33.85 22.64 7.79
C LYS A 49 33.15 23.66 6.91
N PHE A 50 31.93 24.05 7.30
CA PHE A 50 31.23 25.15 6.69
C PHE A 50 32.04 26.41 6.98
N GLU A 51 32.75 26.92 5.98
CA GLU A 51 33.01 28.35 5.92
C GLU A 51 31.68 29.00 5.55
N ALA A 52 31.15 29.81 6.48
CA ALA A 52 30.03 30.67 6.19
C ALA A 52 30.47 31.61 5.07
N ALA A 53 29.93 31.42 3.87
CA ALA A 53 29.99 32.44 2.84
C ALA A 53 29.45 33.74 3.45
N ALA A 54 30.23 34.82 3.37
CA ALA A 54 29.80 36.14 3.77
C ALA A 54 28.43 36.40 3.13
N ALA A 55 27.43 36.71 3.96
CA ALA A 55 26.06 36.88 3.53
C ALA A 55 25.97 38.06 2.56
N THR A 56 25.93 37.77 1.25
CA THR A 56 25.33 38.70 0.30
C THR A 56 23.84 38.69 0.57
N GLU A 57 23.36 39.75 1.22
CA GLU A 57 21.94 40.00 1.50
C GLU A 57 21.11 39.71 0.25
N SER A 58 20.18 38.77 0.36
CA SER A 58 19.29 38.48 -0.76
C SER A 58 18.31 39.64 -0.93
N THR A 59 17.94 39.95 -2.17
CA THR A 59 16.93 40.96 -2.49
C THR A 59 15.60 40.73 -1.76
N ALA A 60 15.32 39.46 -1.37
CA ALA A 60 14.16 39.11 -0.57
C ALA A 60 14.26 39.60 0.89
N GLN A 61 15.46 39.61 1.50
CA GLN A 61 15.66 40.17 2.85
C GLN A 61 15.44 41.68 2.88
N LYS A 62 15.94 42.43 1.87
CA LYS A 62 15.67 43.87 1.73
C LYS A 62 14.18 44.19 1.57
N GLN A 63 13.44 43.35 0.84
CA GLN A 63 11.99 43.53 0.69
C GLN A 63 11.22 43.24 1.98
N ILE A 64 11.68 42.28 2.79
CA ILE A 64 11.09 41.97 4.10
C ILE A 64 11.37 43.10 5.09
N GLU A 65 12.60 43.61 5.15
CA GLU A 65 12.94 44.76 5.99
C GLU A 65 12.17 46.03 5.58
N HIS A 66 12.08 46.33 4.28
CA HIS A 66 11.31 47.47 3.80
C HIS A 66 9.82 47.38 4.19
N ARG A 67 9.22 46.18 4.10
CA ARG A 67 7.82 45.96 4.53
C ARG A 67 7.66 46.08 6.05
N LEU A 68 8.59 45.56 6.84
CA LEU A 68 8.58 45.70 8.29
C LEU A 68 8.77 47.16 8.73
N GLN A 69 9.59 47.92 8.01
CA GLN A 69 9.82 49.34 8.29
C GLN A 69 8.59 50.19 7.94
N VAL A 70 7.91 49.90 6.82
CA VAL A 70 6.63 50.54 6.46
C VAL A 70 5.54 50.20 7.49
N ALA A 71 5.45 48.95 7.94
CA ALA A 71 4.47 48.52 8.95
C ALA A 71 4.70 49.19 10.31
N ARG A 72 5.97 49.32 10.75
CA ARG A 72 6.31 50.05 11.98
C ARG A 72 6.04 51.55 11.86
N LYS A 73 6.22 52.14 10.67
CA LYS A 73 5.95 53.56 10.43
C LYS A 73 4.43 53.84 10.37
N SER A 74 3.63 52.89 9.87
CA SER A 74 2.16 52.97 9.90
C SER A 74 1.56 52.72 11.29
N SER A 75 2.22 51.93 12.15
CA SER A 75 1.78 51.74 13.55
C SER A 75 2.18 52.91 14.45
N ALA A 76 3.22 53.67 14.08
CA ALA A 76 3.62 54.89 14.78
C ALA A 76 2.79 56.13 14.36
N SER A 77 2.02 56.05 13.27
CA SER A 77 1.17 57.14 12.79
C SER A 77 -0.31 57.02 13.17
N SER A 78 -0.70 56.03 14.00
CA SER A 78 -2.09 55.85 14.46
C SER A 78 -2.40 56.52 15.80
N SER A 79 -1.53 57.39 16.31
CA SER A 79 -1.83 58.28 17.43
C SER A 79 -2.41 59.60 16.92
N SER A 80 -3.65 59.60 16.41
CA SER A 80 -4.46 60.82 16.23
C SER A 80 -5.93 60.49 15.95
N SER A 81 -6.81 60.88 16.89
CA SER A 81 -8.28 61.11 16.78
C SER A 81 -9.15 59.96 16.23
N ASN A 82 -10.03 59.30 16.99
CA ASN A 82 -11.21 59.86 17.63
C ASN A 82 -11.89 58.81 18.55
N PRO A 83 -12.62 59.22 19.61
CA PRO A 83 -13.26 58.32 20.55
C PRO A 83 -14.71 58.02 20.13
N VAL A 84 -15.11 56.74 20.10
CA VAL A 84 -16.53 56.36 20.01
C VAL A 84 -16.82 55.30 21.07
N SER A 85 -17.38 55.81 22.17
CA SER A 85 -18.33 55.22 23.11
C SER A 85 -18.38 53.68 23.25
N ALA A 86 -17.98 53.24 24.44
CA ALA A 86 -18.39 51.98 25.02
C ALA A 86 -19.92 51.96 25.22
N ASN A 87 -20.62 51.10 24.48
CA ASN A 87 -21.93 50.58 24.89
C ASN A 87 -21.83 49.06 25.01
N ARG A 88 -21.67 48.62 26.25
CA ARG A 88 -21.70 47.23 26.66
C ARG A 88 -23.17 46.80 26.72
N ILE A 89 -23.68 46.18 25.67
CA ILE A 89 -24.99 45.52 25.73
C ILE A 89 -24.78 44.13 26.33
N TYR A 90 -25.12 43.98 27.61
CA TYR A 90 -25.48 42.68 28.17
C TYR A 90 -26.89 42.36 27.66
N SER A 91 -27.02 41.33 26.82
CA SER A 91 -28.33 40.75 26.52
C SER A 91 -28.55 39.57 27.45
N THR A 92 -29.37 39.80 28.47
CA THR A 92 -30.12 38.77 29.18
C THR A 92 -31.30 38.36 28.31
N ALA A 93 -31.23 37.18 27.71
CA ALA A 93 -32.39 36.51 27.15
C ALA A 93 -32.30 35.02 27.51
N GLU A 94 -32.86 34.71 28.68
CA GLU A 94 -33.33 33.36 28.99
C GLU A 94 -34.43 33.02 27.98
N GLY A 95 -34.18 32.01 27.16
CA GLY A 95 -35.11 31.51 26.16
C GLY A 95 -34.80 30.04 25.92
N ALA A 96 -35.27 29.21 26.84
CA ALA A 96 -35.26 27.75 26.72
C ALA A 96 -36.07 27.35 25.48
N LEU A 97 -35.40 27.15 24.34
CA LEU A 97 -35.95 26.43 23.22
C LEU A 97 -35.94 24.95 23.60
N GLN A 98 -37.07 24.45 24.12
CA GLN A 98 -37.28 23.03 24.36
C GLN A 98 -37.23 22.31 23.01
N LEU A 99 -36.11 21.65 22.73
CA LEU A 99 -36.04 20.64 21.69
C LEU A 99 -36.77 19.38 22.18
N PRO A 100 -37.52 18.67 21.32
CA PRO A 100 -38.16 17.41 21.71
C PRO A 100 -37.13 16.40 22.19
N GLU A 101 -37.47 15.61 23.21
CA GLU A 101 -36.64 14.49 23.65
C GLU A 101 -36.41 13.53 22.47
N MET A 102 -35.15 13.27 22.14
CA MET A 102 -34.80 12.27 21.14
C MET A 102 -35.23 10.89 21.64
N PRO A 103 -35.77 10.00 20.77
CA PRO A 103 -36.08 8.63 21.15
C PRO A 103 -34.82 7.93 21.65
N ALA A 104 -34.94 7.22 22.78
CA ALA A 104 -33.86 6.41 23.33
C ALA A 104 -33.37 5.40 22.30
N LEU A 105 -32.14 5.61 21.81
CA LEU A 105 -31.44 4.59 21.04
C LEU A 105 -31.18 3.39 21.97
N PRO A 106 -31.42 2.15 21.51
CA PRO A 106 -31.22 0.97 22.32
C PRO A 106 -29.77 0.91 22.81
N SER A 107 -29.62 0.83 24.13
CA SER A 107 -28.37 0.50 24.82
C SER A 107 -27.81 -0.81 24.24
N MET A 108 -26.88 -0.69 23.28
CA MET A 108 -26.03 -1.81 22.90
C MET A 108 -25.02 -1.99 24.03
N GLY A 109 -25.28 -3.04 24.81
CA GLY A 109 -24.55 -3.39 26.01
C GLY A 109 -23.04 -3.47 25.83
N ALA A 110 -22.37 -3.23 26.96
CA ALA A 110 -20.94 -3.36 27.19
C ALA A 110 -20.37 -4.70 26.66
N GLY A 111 -19.88 -4.68 25.43
CA GLY A 111 -19.21 -5.83 24.81
C GLY A 111 -18.51 -5.55 23.47
N GLY A 112 -18.67 -4.35 22.87
CA GLY A 112 -18.15 -4.05 21.53
C GLY A 112 -16.87 -3.21 21.44
N PHE A 113 -16.29 -2.78 22.57
CA PHE A 113 -15.10 -1.91 22.63
C PHE A 113 -13.95 -2.51 23.46
N GLY A 114 -13.82 -3.84 23.44
CA GLY A 114 -12.72 -4.56 24.08
C GLY A 114 -11.42 -4.44 23.27
N GLY A 115 -10.77 -3.28 23.35
CA GLY A 115 -9.49 -3.06 22.66
C GLY A 115 -8.98 -1.61 22.69
N PHE A 116 -9.54 -0.73 23.51
CA PHE A 116 -8.94 0.57 23.81
C PHE A 116 -8.14 0.44 25.12
N GLY A 117 -6.93 -0.11 25.00
CA GLY A 117 -5.97 -0.18 26.10
C GLY A 117 -4.82 0.79 25.89
N GLY A 118 -4.87 1.93 26.58
CA GLY A 118 -3.68 2.74 26.90
C GLY A 118 -3.50 4.05 26.12
N ALA A 119 -4.04 5.13 26.70
CA ALA A 119 -3.55 6.52 26.62
C ALA A 119 -3.42 7.21 25.24
N ALA A 120 -4.51 7.83 24.80
CA ALA A 120 -4.58 9.21 24.27
C ALA A 120 -6.00 9.43 23.74
N GLY A 121 -6.76 10.33 24.39
CA GLY A 121 -8.13 10.61 24.02
C GLY A 121 -8.23 11.18 22.60
N ILE A 122 -8.93 10.49 21.72
CA ILE A 122 -9.59 11.13 20.58
C ILE A 122 -10.86 11.75 21.15
N GLY A 123 -10.70 12.95 21.70
CA GLY A 123 -11.82 13.78 22.13
C GLY A 123 -12.58 14.27 20.91
N VAL A 124 -13.72 13.64 20.62
CA VAL A 124 -14.79 14.28 19.86
C VAL A 124 -15.51 15.19 20.85
N GLY A 125 -14.92 16.36 21.08
CA GLY A 125 -15.47 17.40 21.94
C GLY A 125 -16.32 18.35 21.12
N THR A 126 -17.61 18.37 21.39
CA THR A 126 -18.54 19.43 20.99
C THR A 126 -18.13 20.75 21.66
N GLY A 127 -17.72 21.73 20.86
CA GLY A 127 -17.62 23.14 21.27
C GLY A 127 -16.20 23.64 21.54
N GLY A 128 -15.88 24.78 20.92
CA GLY A 128 -14.72 25.61 21.26
C GLY A 128 -13.52 25.41 20.32
N GLY A 129 -13.36 26.34 19.38
CA GLY A 129 -12.17 26.39 18.53
C GLY A 129 -10.90 26.56 19.37
N MET A 130 -9.91 25.72 19.11
CA MET A 130 -8.51 26.03 19.37
C MET A 130 -7.68 25.37 18.28
N GLY A 131 -7.25 26.18 17.32
CA GLY A 131 -6.34 25.77 16.26
C GLY A 131 -4.99 25.38 16.85
N GLY A 132 -4.68 24.08 16.80
CA GLY A 132 -3.34 23.55 17.03
C GLY A 132 -2.46 23.84 15.82
N VAL A 133 -1.58 24.82 15.99
CA VAL A 133 -0.67 25.41 15.01
C VAL A 133 0.27 24.35 14.40
N GLY A 134 -0.07 23.87 13.20
CA GLY A 134 0.96 23.62 12.19
C GLY A 134 1.52 24.98 11.79
N SER A 135 2.85 25.10 11.67
CA SER A 135 3.55 26.33 11.24
C SER A 135 2.85 26.93 10.01
N THR A 136 1.96 27.86 10.27
CA THR A 136 1.25 28.63 9.27
C THR A 136 2.07 29.89 9.13
N ASN A 137 3.02 29.86 8.19
CA ASN A 137 3.54 31.10 7.67
C ASN A 137 2.35 31.91 7.15
N LEU A 138 2.09 32.99 7.88
CA LEU A 138 1.07 33.98 7.67
C LEU A 138 1.04 34.41 6.19
N GLY A 139 -0.08 34.16 5.50
CA GLY A 139 -0.49 34.98 4.36
C GLY A 139 0.12 34.72 2.96
N GLY A 140 0.54 33.50 2.62
CA GLY A 140 0.92 33.17 1.24
C GLY A 140 0.45 31.77 0.87
N ARG A 141 -0.06 31.57 -0.36
CA ARG A 141 -0.47 30.27 -0.95
C ARG A 141 0.45 29.13 -0.46
N GLY A 142 -0.04 28.42 0.57
CA GLY A 142 0.80 27.68 1.50
C GLY A 142 1.11 26.29 0.98
N PHE A 143 2.36 26.09 0.60
CA PHE A 143 2.93 24.78 0.32
C PHE A 143 3.08 23.98 1.64
N MET A 144 2.59 22.74 1.67
CA MET A 144 2.67 21.90 2.88
C MET A 144 3.77 20.86 2.83
N SER A 145 4.47 20.69 3.94
CA SER A 145 5.27 19.49 4.23
C SER A 145 4.40 18.46 4.94
N MET A 146 4.24 17.26 4.40
CA MET A 146 3.50 16.18 5.05
C MET A 146 4.28 14.88 5.09
N SER A 147 4.24 14.20 6.24
CA SER A 147 4.88 12.89 6.45
C SER A 147 3.83 11.78 6.51
N PHE A 148 3.94 10.78 5.64
CA PHE A 148 3.07 9.60 5.62
C PHE A 148 3.92 8.34 5.65
N LEU A 149 3.72 7.48 6.66
CA LEU A 149 4.45 6.23 6.85
C LEU A 149 5.99 6.38 6.82
N GLY A 150 6.48 7.54 7.27
CA GLY A 150 7.91 7.88 7.27
C GLY A 150 8.40 8.65 6.04
N MET A 151 7.57 8.81 5.00
CA MET A 151 7.91 9.59 3.80
C MET A 151 7.38 11.02 3.88
N THR A 152 8.26 12.00 3.81
CA THR A 152 7.90 13.42 3.77
C THR A 152 7.81 13.94 2.33
N SER A 153 6.65 14.47 1.94
CA SER A 153 6.46 15.24 0.70
C SER A 153 6.36 16.72 1.02
N GLN A 154 7.09 17.55 0.27
CA GLN A 154 7.05 19.01 0.37
C GLN A 154 6.09 19.58 -0.68
N ASN A 155 5.52 20.75 -0.39
CA ASN A 155 4.75 21.56 -1.32
C ASN A 155 3.52 20.89 -1.94
N VAL A 156 2.80 20.09 -1.16
CA VAL A 156 1.64 19.34 -1.67
C VAL A 156 0.33 19.98 -1.24
N GLN A 157 -0.62 20.14 -2.16
CA GLN A 157 -1.98 20.61 -1.85
C GLN A 157 -3.05 19.60 -2.25
N LYS A 158 -2.80 18.78 -3.28
CA LYS A 158 -3.74 17.79 -3.82
C LYS A 158 -3.18 16.38 -3.76
N ILE A 159 -3.87 15.47 -3.08
CA ILE A 159 -3.31 14.16 -2.70
C ILE A 159 -4.29 13.05 -3.03
N ALA A 160 -3.81 11.95 -3.61
CA ALA A 160 -4.59 10.73 -3.72
C ALA A 160 -3.92 9.56 -2.99
N PHE A 161 -4.70 8.76 -2.29
CA PHE A 161 -4.27 7.48 -1.71
C PHE A 161 -4.87 6.34 -2.50
N VAL A 162 -4.03 5.39 -2.92
CA VAL A 162 -4.44 4.17 -3.61
C VAL A 162 -4.09 2.99 -2.70
N ILE A 163 -5.08 2.32 -2.14
CA ILE A 163 -4.87 1.38 -1.03
C ILE A 163 -5.42 0.01 -1.38
N ASP A 164 -4.57 -1.01 -1.28
CA ASP A 164 -4.97 -2.40 -1.34
C ASP A 164 -5.75 -2.76 -0.07
N ILE A 165 -6.98 -3.22 -0.22
CA ILE A 165 -7.83 -3.70 0.87
C ILE A 165 -8.08 -5.21 0.76
N GLY A 166 -7.41 -5.88 -0.17
CA GLY A 166 -7.54 -7.30 -0.41
C GLY A 166 -7.00 -8.16 0.74
N THR A 167 -7.49 -9.39 0.81
CA THR A 167 -7.11 -10.37 1.84
C THR A 167 -5.62 -10.74 1.82
N ASP A 168 -4.90 -10.53 0.71
CA ASP A 168 -3.45 -10.72 0.63
C ASP A 168 -2.65 -9.76 1.51
N LEU A 169 -3.17 -8.55 1.76
CA LEU A 169 -2.52 -7.59 2.65
C LEU A 169 -2.64 -8.03 4.11
N MET A 170 -3.67 -8.82 4.43
CA MET A 170 -3.98 -9.37 5.74
C MET A 170 -3.50 -10.82 5.89
N ASP A 171 -2.61 -11.31 5.04
CA ASP A 171 -1.98 -12.62 5.24
C ASP A 171 -1.23 -12.65 6.59
N ILE A 172 -1.22 -13.81 7.25
CA ILE A 172 -0.52 -14.00 8.53
C ILE A 172 0.95 -13.58 8.48
N ARG A 173 1.61 -13.78 7.32
CA ARG A 173 3.02 -13.38 7.12
C ARG A 173 3.19 -11.88 7.23
N LYS A 174 2.15 -11.11 6.94
CA LYS A 174 2.14 -9.65 6.92
C LYS A 174 1.45 -9.05 8.15
N GLY A 175 1.08 -9.84 9.15
CA GLY A 175 0.48 -9.34 10.40
C GLY A 175 -1.04 -9.33 10.45
N GLY A 176 -1.74 -9.96 9.51
CA GLY A 176 -3.19 -10.14 9.64
C GLY A 176 -3.98 -8.83 9.60
N PHE A 177 -5.10 -8.81 10.32
CA PHE A 177 -5.94 -7.62 10.50
C PHE A 177 -5.22 -6.47 11.20
N LEU A 178 -4.27 -6.76 12.10
CA LEU A 178 -3.53 -5.72 12.84
C LEU A 178 -2.78 -4.80 11.88
N ALA A 179 -2.12 -5.38 10.87
CA ALA A 179 -1.41 -4.62 9.86
C ALA A 179 -2.31 -3.66 9.08
N PHE A 180 -3.47 -4.14 8.63
CA PHE A 180 -4.44 -3.30 7.93
C PHE A 180 -4.98 -2.20 8.84
N ASN A 181 -5.27 -2.52 10.11
CA ASN A 181 -5.74 -1.54 11.08
C ASN A 181 -4.73 -0.39 11.24
N ILE A 182 -3.42 -0.68 11.30
CA ILE A 182 -2.41 0.37 11.39
C ILE A 182 -2.40 1.23 10.12
N ILE A 183 -2.49 0.63 8.93
CA ILE A 183 -2.56 1.39 7.66
C ILE A 183 -3.78 2.32 7.66
N ARG A 184 -4.95 1.80 8.06
CA ARG A 184 -6.20 2.58 8.19
C ARG A 184 -6.03 3.75 9.16
N GLU A 185 -5.51 3.49 10.37
CA GLU A 185 -5.24 4.52 11.38
C GLU A 185 -4.30 5.60 10.87
N GLN A 186 -3.21 5.22 10.17
CA GLN A 186 -2.23 6.17 9.64
C GLN A 186 -2.82 7.07 8.56
N ILE A 187 -3.70 6.56 7.71
CA ILE A 187 -4.39 7.39 6.70
C ILE A 187 -5.38 8.33 7.39
N MET A 188 -6.16 7.84 8.36
CA MET A 188 -7.10 8.67 9.12
C MET A 188 -6.35 9.78 9.87
N GLN A 189 -5.23 9.47 10.51
CA GLN A 189 -4.38 10.44 11.20
C GLN A 189 -3.86 11.49 10.21
N LEU A 190 -3.34 11.06 9.06
CA LEU A 190 -2.82 11.99 8.06
C LEU A 190 -3.89 12.94 7.54
N VAL A 191 -5.03 12.42 7.10
CA VAL A 191 -6.17 13.24 6.64
C VAL A 191 -6.67 14.16 7.75
N GLY A 192 -6.68 13.69 9.00
CA GLY A 192 -7.02 14.49 10.17
C GLY A 192 -6.12 15.72 10.35
N THR A 193 -4.83 15.59 10.03
CA THR A 193 -3.85 16.68 10.14
C THR A 193 -3.80 17.63 8.94
N MET A 194 -4.48 17.32 7.83
CA MET A 194 -4.49 18.20 6.65
C MET A 194 -5.26 19.50 6.95
N PRO A 195 -4.78 20.68 6.53
CA PRO A 195 -5.51 21.93 6.67
C PRO A 195 -6.67 22.01 5.66
N PRO A 196 -7.68 22.85 5.91
CA PRO A 196 -8.85 22.98 5.04
C PRO A 196 -8.57 23.38 3.60
N SER A 197 -7.41 23.98 3.32
CA SER A 197 -6.97 24.38 1.98
C SER A 197 -6.43 23.23 1.12
N ALA A 198 -6.21 22.06 1.72
CA ALA A 198 -5.74 20.86 1.03
C ALA A 198 -6.92 20.03 0.52
N GLU A 199 -6.71 19.29 -0.56
CA GLU A 199 -7.69 18.36 -1.12
C GLU A 199 -7.13 16.94 -1.12
N PHE A 200 -7.97 15.97 -0.80
CA PHE A 200 -7.58 14.55 -0.75
C PHE A 200 -8.60 13.66 -1.45
N GLY A 201 -8.10 12.57 -2.03
CA GLY A 201 -8.89 11.50 -2.62
C GLY A 201 -8.41 10.15 -2.09
N VAL A 202 -9.32 9.20 -1.96
CA VAL A 202 -8.99 7.83 -1.55
C VAL A 202 -9.64 6.84 -2.50
N VAL A 203 -8.81 5.96 -3.07
CA VAL A 203 -9.19 4.88 -3.96
C VAL A 203 -8.77 3.57 -3.34
N LEU A 204 -9.75 2.74 -3.00
CA LEU A 204 -9.49 1.40 -2.51
C LEU A 204 -9.52 0.43 -3.68
N PHE A 205 -8.69 -0.59 -3.63
CA PHE A 205 -8.74 -1.67 -4.60
C PHE A 205 -8.48 -3.01 -3.94
N GLU A 206 -8.90 -4.07 -4.61
CA GLU A 206 -8.50 -5.43 -4.27
C GLU A 206 -8.13 -6.17 -5.54
N ASN A 207 -7.21 -7.12 -5.41
CA ASN A 207 -6.72 -7.89 -6.54
C ASN A 207 -7.77 -8.91 -7.01
N GLY A 208 -8.02 -8.93 -8.32
CA GLY A 208 -8.93 -9.87 -8.97
C GLY A 208 -8.36 -11.28 -9.03
N ASN A 209 -9.24 -12.27 -9.18
CA ASN A 209 -8.81 -13.65 -9.37
C ASN A 209 -8.55 -13.96 -10.86
N TRP A 210 -7.97 -15.11 -11.17
CA TRP A 210 -7.64 -15.56 -12.55
C TRP A 210 -8.70 -15.17 -13.60
N GLY A 211 -8.32 -14.29 -14.53
CA GLY A 211 -9.19 -13.84 -15.64
C GLY A 211 -10.23 -12.77 -15.28
N ASN A 212 -10.46 -12.50 -13.98
CA ASN A 212 -11.37 -11.46 -13.53
C ASN A 212 -10.56 -10.24 -13.05
N PRO A 213 -10.85 -9.03 -13.56
CA PRO A 213 -10.24 -7.84 -12.99
C PRO A 213 -10.65 -7.71 -11.52
N GLY A 214 -9.79 -7.09 -10.71
CA GLY A 214 -10.13 -6.79 -9.33
C GLY A 214 -11.30 -5.83 -9.20
N ARG A 215 -11.49 -5.28 -8.02
CA ARG A 215 -12.48 -4.21 -7.81
C ARG A 215 -11.77 -2.93 -7.36
N VAL A 216 -12.27 -1.80 -7.84
CA VAL A 216 -11.82 -0.45 -7.47
C VAL A 216 -13.03 0.27 -6.90
N ALA A 217 -12.87 0.87 -5.72
CA ALA A 217 -13.92 1.54 -4.98
C ALA A 217 -13.39 2.88 -4.46
N PRO A 218 -13.69 4.01 -5.14
CA PRO A 218 -13.35 5.32 -4.63
C PRO A 218 -14.24 5.76 -3.48
N PHE A 219 -13.71 6.57 -2.58
CA PHE A 219 -14.50 7.39 -1.66
C PHE A 219 -15.38 8.38 -2.46
N ARG A 220 -14.71 9.14 -3.32
CA ARG A 220 -15.28 10.09 -4.30
C ARG A 220 -14.48 10.03 -5.59
N THR A 221 -15.09 10.42 -6.70
CA THR A 221 -14.44 10.47 -8.03
C THR A 221 -13.68 11.77 -8.27
N GLU A 222 -13.70 12.68 -7.30
CA GLU A 222 -13.02 13.98 -7.31
C GLU A 222 -12.34 14.17 -5.94
N LEU A 223 -11.32 15.02 -5.88
CA LEU A 223 -10.69 15.35 -4.61
C LEU A 223 -11.66 16.13 -3.73
N MET A 224 -11.62 15.84 -2.44
CA MET A 224 -12.44 16.50 -1.43
C MET A 224 -11.58 17.45 -0.60
N PRO A 225 -12.04 18.70 -0.34
CA PRO A 225 -11.37 19.58 0.61
C PRO A 225 -11.28 18.94 2.00
N ALA A 226 -10.14 19.07 2.67
CA ALA A 226 -9.90 18.60 4.03
C ALA A 226 -10.50 19.55 5.10
N ASN A 227 -11.75 19.98 4.89
CA ASN A 227 -12.52 20.70 5.91
C ASN A 227 -13.16 19.70 6.91
N VAL A 228 -13.79 20.21 7.97
CA VAL A 228 -14.36 19.37 9.04
C VAL A 228 -15.35 18.34 8.49
N ALA A 229 -16.33 18.78 7.69
CA ALA A 229 -17.34 17.91 7.11
C ALA A 229 -16.74 16.81 6.22
N GLY A 230 -15.74 17.16 5.39
CA GLY A 230 -15.08 16.18 4.52
C GLY A 230 -14.25 15.15 5.27
N LYS A 231 -13.61 15.55 6.37
CA LYS A 231 -12.90 14.61 7.26
C LYS A 231 -13.88 13.67 7.95
N GLU A 232 -14.98 14.19 8.49
CA GLU A 232 -16.00 13.38 9.16
C GLU A 232 -16.64 12.35 8.21
N GLU A 233 -17.02 12.77 7.01
CA GLU A 233 -17.56 11.87 5.98
C GLU A 233 -16.54 10.78 5.62
N PHE A 234 -15.28 11.15 5.41
CA PHE A 234 -14.23 10.21 5.10
C PHE A 234 -13.99 9.19 6.22
N PHE A 235 -13.93 9.65 7.46
CA PHE A 235 -13.72 8.78 8.62
C PHE A 235 -14.87 7.79 8.80
N ALA A 236 -16.12 8.25 8.64
CA ALA A 236 -17.29 7.38 8.69
C ALA A 236 -17.26 6.32 7.57
N TRP A 237 -16.79 6.69 6.37
CA TRP A 237 -16.69 5.76 5.24
C TRP A 237 -15.56 4.73 5.39
N LEU A 238 -14.39 5.14 5.89
CA LEU A 238 -13.22 4.27 6.00
C LEU A 238 -13.25 3.36 7.24
N ALA A 239 -13.85 3.82 8.35
CA ALA A 239 -13.87 3.10 9.63
C ALA A 239 -14.36 1.63 9.56
N PRO A 240 -15.46 1.28 8.86
CA PRO A 240 -15.98 -0.09 8.86
C PRO A 240 -15.16 -1.07 7.99
N ILE A 241 -14.25 -0.57 7.16
CA ILE A 241 -13.54 -1.37 6.15
C ILE A 241 -12.58 -2.35 6.81
N ASN A 242 -12.67 -3.64 6.42
CA ASN A 242 -11.89 -4.75 6.96
C ASN A 242 -11.85 -4.79 8.50
N THR A 243 -13.01 -4.63 9.15
CA THR A 243 -13.14 -4.76 10.61
C THR A 243 -13.54 -6.18 11.05
N SER A 244 -13.91 -7.05 10.10
CA SER A 244 -14.35 -8.43 10.36
C SER A 244 -13.82 -9.40 9.32
N ALA A 245 -13.44 -10.61 9.76
CA ALA A 245 -13.04 -11.70 8.86
C ALA A 245 -14.13 -12.14 7.88
N ASN A 246 -15.40 -12.00 8.28
CA ASN A 246 -16.54 -12.42 7.46
C ASN A 246 -16.85 -11.43 6.33
N ARG A 247 -16.32 -10.20 6.41
CA ARG A 247 -16.60 -9.13 5.47
C ARG A 247 -15.33 -8.32 5.21
N THR A 248 -14.59 -8.73 4.18
CA THR A 248 -13.29 -8.15 3.82
C THR A 248 -13.26 -7.63 2.37
N GLY A 249 -12.24 -6.86 2.03
CA GLY A 249 -12.07 -6.27 0.72
C GLY A 249 -13.22 -5.32 0.38
N VAL A 250 -13.55 -5.22 -0.90
CA VAL A 250 -14.64 -4.33 -1.37
C VAL A 250 -15.99 -4.70 -0.78
N SER A 251 -16.18 -5.97 -0.37
CA SER A 251 -17.42 -6.38 0.31
C SER A 251 -17.63 -5.69 1.66
N SER A 252 -16.56 -5.21 2.30
CA SER A 252 -16.61 -4.49 3.58
C SER A 252 -17.06 -3.03 3.47
N ILE A 253 -17.16 -2.51 2.25
CA ILE A 253 -17.62 -1.15 1.98
C ILE A 253 -19.15 -1.15 1.92
N SER A 254 -19.79 -0.23 2.63
CA SER A 254 -21.22 0.03 2.49
C SER A 254 -21.47 0.72 1.14
N ASN A 255 -22.30 0.12 0.28
CA ASN A 255 -22.66 0.65 -1.04
C ASN A 255 -21.45 1.11 -1.87
N PRO A 256 -20.54 0.19 -2.26
CA PRO A 256 -19.33 0.56 -2.98
C PRO A 256 -19.67 1.24 -4.30
N ARG A 257 -19.12 2.44 -4.52
CA ARG A 257 -19.25 3.14 -5.80
C ARG A 257 -18.54 2.33 -6.88
N ARG A 258 -19.26 2.03 -7.95
CA ARG A 258 -18.64 1.46 -9.15
C ARG A 258 -17.98 2.59 -9.93
N TRP A 259 -16.80 2.30 -10.46
CA TRP A 259 -16.11 3.19 -11.38
C TRP A 259 -15.81 2.44 -12.67
N THR A 260 -15.98 3.15 -13.77
CA THR A 260 -15.58 2.73 -15.11
C THR A 260 -14.57 3.76 -15.62
N PRO A 261 -13.38 3.35 -16.07
CA PRO A 261 -12.39 4.27 -16.59
C PRO A 261 -12.94 5.10 -17.74
N LYS A 262 -12.65 6.40 -17.75
CA LYS A 262 -12.97 7.24 -18.90
C LYS A 262 -12.16 6.76 -20.11
N PRO A 263 -12.75 6.65 -21.31
CA PRO A 263 -11.97 6.35 -22.51
C PRO A 263 -10.92 7.44 -22.73
N LEU A 264 -9.68 7.04 -22.94
CA LEU A 264 -8.56 7.93 -23.28
C LEU A 264 -8.14 7.67 -24.73
N PRO A 265 -8.94 8.10 -25.72
CA PRO A 265 -8.57 7.95 -27.11
C PRO A 265 -7.25 8.69 -27.35
N ASN A 266 -6.35 8.08 -28.12
CA ASN A 266 -5.02 8.62 -28.44
C ASN A 266 -3.98 8.61 -27.30
N ALA A 267 -4.31 8.09 -26.11
CA ALA A 267 -3.31 7.91 -25.05
C ALA A 267 -2.33 6.76 -25.32
N GLY A 268 -2.54 5.97 -26.39
CA GLY A 268 -1.70 4.83 -26.75
C GLY A 268 -1.75 3.70 -25.71
N LEU A 269 -2.83 3.60 -24.94
CA LEU A 269 -3.02 2.52 -23.98
C LEU A 269 -3.34 1.22 -24.74
N ASP A 270 -2.67 0.12 -24.36
CA ASP A 270 -2.95 -1.22 -24.91
C ASP A 270 -4.19 -1.79 -24.21
N ASP A 271 -5.30 -1.89 -24.95
CA ASP A 271 -6.59 -2.38 -24.46
C ASP A 271 -6.62 -3.90 -24.25
N LYS A 272 -5.66 -4.62 -24.83
CA LYS A 272 -5.49 -6.08 -24.66
C LYS A 272 -4.59 -6.43 -23.48
N LEU A 273 -3.96 -5.43 -22.87
CA LEU A 273 -3.09 -5.60 -21.72
C LEU A 273 -3.91 -5.64 -20.43
N GLN A 274 -3.88 -6.79 -19.75
CA GLN A 274 -4.38 -6.89 -18.39
C GLN A 274 -3.33 -6.34 -17.43
N ILE A 275 -3.55 -5.09 -17.01
CA ILE A 275 -2.69 -4.36 -16.08
C ILE A 275 -2.93 -4.77 -14.61
N PRO A 276 -1.92 -4.60 -13.72
CA PRO A 276 -2.10 -4.81 -12.29
C PRO A 276 -3.25 -3.96 -11.70
N ASP A 277 -4.01 -4.49 -10.76
CA ASP A 277 -5.18 -3.78 -10.22
C ASP A 277 -4.86 -2.43 -9.57
N TRP A 278 -3.68 -2.30 -8.96
CA TRP A 278 -3.20 -1.02 -8.41
C TRP A 278 -2.99 0.05 -9.50
N THR A 279 -2.63 -0.33 -10.74
CA THR A 279 -2.49 0.63 -11.85
C THR A 279 -3.84 1.13 -12.35
N ARG A 280 -4.87 0.28 -12.29
CA ARG A 280 -6.24 0.66 -12.59
C ARG A 280 -6.81 1.58 -11.50
N ALA A 281 -6.49 1.33 -10.24
CA ALA A 281 -6.81 2.24 -9.15
C ALA A 281 -6.05 3.58 -9.27
N LEU A 282 -4.80 3.54 -9.72
CA LEU A 282 -4.01 4.73 -10.06
C LEU A 282 -4.63 5.53 -11.21
N HIS A 283 -5.20 4.89 -12.23
CA HIS A 283 -5.93 5.59 -13.31
C HIS A 283 -7.00 6.51 -12.71
N LEU A 284 -7.89 5.97 -11.87
CA LEU A 284 -8.90 6.77 -11.18
C LEU A 284 -8.28 7.87 -10.30
N ALA A 285 -7.22 7.55 -9.56
CA ALA A 285 -6.52 8.56 -8.76
C ALA A 285 -5.99 9.72 -9.63
N LEU A 286 -5.48 9.44 -10.83
CA LEU A 286 -5.00 10.47 -11.77
C LEU A 286 -6.13 11.25 -12.43
N GLU A 287 -7.32 10.66 -12.62
CA GLU A 287 -8.52 11.40 -13.07
C GLU A 287 -8.89 12.53 -12.09
N MET A 288 -8.54 12.38 -10.80
CA MET A 288 -8.75 13.41 -9.77
C MET A 288 -7.71 14.55 -9.82
N GLN A 289 -6.70 14.45 -10.69
CA GLN A 289 -5.62 15.43 -10.87
C GLN A 289 -4.84 15.81 -9.59
N PRO A 290 -4.28 14.84 -8.85
CA PRO A 290 -3.49 15.11 -7.65
C PRO A 290 -2.07 15.61 -7.99
N ASP A 291 -1.43 16.29 -7.05
CA ASP A 291 0.01 16.60 -7.11
C ASP A 291 0.87 15.37 -6.76
N THR A 292 0.36 14.51 -5.87
CA THR A 292 1.05 13.32 -5.39
C THR A 292 0.07 12.16 -5.16
N VAL A 293 0.52 10.95 -5.43
CA VAL A 293 -0.20 9.71 -5.19
C VAL A 293 0.62 8.84 -4.25
N TYR A 294 -0.01 8.33 -3.19
CA TYR A 294 0.56 7.29 -2.32
C TYR A 294 -0.13 5.97 -2.58
N ILE A 295 0.60 5.00 -3.12
CA ILE A 295 0.12 3.65 -3.41
C ILE A 295 0.59 2.72 -2.31
N ILE A 296 -0.33 2.02 -1.65
CA ILE A 296 -0.04 0.95 -0.70
C ILE A 296 -0.53 -0.36 -1.32
N THR A 297 0.38 -1.29 -1.57
CA THR A 297 0.03 -2.57 -2.20
C THR A 297 0.73 -3.76 -1.58
N GLY A 298 0.07 -4.91 -1.58
CA GLY A 298 0.65 -6.17 -1.13
C GLY A 298 1.47 -6.91 -2.18
N SER A 299 1.44 -6.48 -3.45
CA SER A 299 2.21 -7.12 -4.53
C SER A 299 2.41 -6.20 -5.72
N GLN A 300 3.40 -6.49 -6.56
CA GLN A 300 3.52 -5.82 -7.86
C GLN A 300 2.37 -6.15 -8.84
N GLY A 301 1.60 -7.21 -8.57
CA GLY A 301 0.56 -7.74 -9.44
C GLY A 301 1.08 -8.64 -10.57
N SER A 302 0.15 -9.24 -11.31
CA SER A 302 0.46 -9.97 -12.55
C SER A 302 0.14 -9.12 -13.75
N LEU A 303 1.03 -9.12 -14.74
CA LEU A 303 0.79 -8.50 -16.03
C LEU A 303 0.62 -9.58 -17.09
N ARG A 304 -0.47 -9.48 -17.85
CA ARG A 304 -0.77 -10.45 -18.89
C ARG A 304 -1.35 -9.82 -20.14
N ARG A 305 -1.21 -10.51 -21.27
CA ARG A 305 -1.87 -10.17 -22.53
C ARG A 305 -2.56 -11.39 -23.07
N ARG A 306 -3.72 -11.24 -23.70
CA ARG A 306 -4.39 -12.37 -24.32
C ARG A 306 -3.50 -12.96 -25.43
N ALA A 307 -3.26 -14.27 -25.35
CA ALA A 307 -2.48 -15.00 -26.34
C ALA A 307 -3.19 -15.01 -27.70
N SER A 308 -2.44 -15.27 -28.77
CA SER A 308 -3.02 -15.45 -30.10
C SER A 308 -3.94 -16.67 -30.15
N ASP A 309 -4.94 -16.66 -31.05
CA ASP A 309 -5.87 -17.78 -31.18
C ASP A 309 -5.16 -19.10 -31.51
N ALA A 310 -4.06 -19.06 -32.27
CA ALA A 310 -3.23 -20.23 -32.57
C ALA A 310 -2.54 -20.81 -31.32
N GLU A 311 -2.00 -19.95 -30.45
CA GLU A 311 -1.38 -20.39 -29.18
C GLU A 311 -2.44 -20.94 -28.21
N ILE A 312 -3.62 -20.31 -28.14
CA ILE A 312 -4.75 -20.81 -27.36
C ILE A 312 -5.16 -22.20 -27.85
N ALA A 313 -5.25 -22.42 -29.16
CA ALA A 313 -5.55 -23.72 -29.75
C ALA A 313 -4.47 -24.78 -29.40
N ARG A 314 -3.18 -24.41 -29.44
CA ARG A 314 -2.08 -25.29 -29.04
C ARG A 314 -2.19 -25.71 -27.57
N ARG A 315 -2.47 -24.76 -26.67
CA ARG A 315 -2.66 -25.03 -25.23
C ARG A 315 -3.85 -25.92 -24.98
N LYS A 316 -4.95 -25.72 -25.70
CA LYS A 316 -6.12 -26.58 -25.61
C LYS A 316 -5.77 -28.01 -26.01
N LYS A 317 -5.05 -28.21 -27.12
CA LYS A 317 -4.62 -29.54 -27.55
C LYS A 317 -3.74 -30.22 -26.48
N ALA A 318 -2.76 -29.50 -25.93
CA ALA A 318 -1.90 -30.01 -24.88
C ALA A 318 -2.67 -30.35 -23.58
N TYR A 319 -3.69 -29.56 -23.25
CA TYR A 319 -4.60 -29.84 -22.14
C TYR A 319 -5.38 -31.15 -22.39
N ASP A 320 -5.96 -31.32 -23.59
CA ASP A 320 -6.70 -32.52 -23.95
C ASP A 320 -5.79 -33.76 -23.90
N GLU A 321 -4.57 -33.68 -24.44
CA GLU A 321 -3.56 -34.74 -24.37
C GLU A 321 -3.17 -35.09 -22.93
N ARG A 322 -3.05 -34.09 -22.04
CA ARG A 322 -2.74 -34.32 -20.62
C ARG A 322 -3.90 -34.96 -19.87
N VAL A 323 -5.15 -34.58 -20.17
CA VAL A 323 -6.35 -35.24 -19.63
C VAL A 323 -6.36 -36.72 -20.03
N GLU A 324 -6.04 -37.04 -21.28
CA GLU A 324 -5.95 -38.45 -21.72
C GLU A 324 -4.80 -39.21 -21.02
N ALA A 325 -3.66 -38.55 -20.77
CA ALA A 325 -2.57 -39.15 -20.00
C ALA A 325 -2.99 -39.44 -18.54
N LEU A 326 -3.77 -38.55 -17.92
CA LEU A 326 -4.28 -38.73 -16.56
C LEU A 326 -5.20 -39.95 -16.43
N LYS A 327 -5.95 -40.32 -17.49
CA LYS A 327 -6.73 -41.56 -17.50
C LYS A 327 -5.85 -42.79 -17.33
N LYS A 328 -4.66 -42.82 -17.95
CA LYS A 328 -3.66 -43.90 -17.79
C LYS A 328 -3.03 -43.92 -16.38
N GLU A 329 -3.10 -42.80 -15.67
CA GLU A 329 -2.70 -42.65 -14.27
C GLU A 329 -3.84 -42.99 -13.29
N GLY A 330 -4.99 -43.49 -13.78
CA GLY A 330 -6.14 -43.91 -12.96
C GLY A 330 -7.21 -42.83 -12.74
N VAL A 331 -7.05 -41.64 -13.32
CA VAL A 331 -8.02 -40.53 -13.22
C VAL A 331 -8.98 -40.59 -14.40
N THR A 332 -10.00 -41.45 -14.31
CA THR A 332 -10.93 -41.71 -15.41
C THR A 332 -11.84 -40.51 -15.72
N ASP A 333 -12.21 -39.73 -14.71
CA ASP A 333 -12.97 -38.48 -14.85
C ASP A 333 -12.22 -37.32 -14.16
N TYR A 334 -11.45 -36.58 -14.96
CA TYR A 334 -10.73 -35.39 -14.48
C TYR A 334 -11.68 -34.32 -13.94
N LYS A 335 -12.87 -34.14 -14.53
CA LYS A 335 -13.82 -33.11 -14.08
C LYS A 335 -14.38 -33.46 -12.70
N ALA A 336 -14.73 -34.72 -12.47
CA ALA A 336 -15.15 -35.20 -11.16
C ALA A 336 -14.02 -35.05 -10.11
N ALA A 337 -12.78 -35.38 -10.48
CA ALA A 337 -11.62 -35.16 -9.61
C ALA A 337 -11.44 -33.68 -9.24
N MET A 338 -11.54 -32.76 -10.21
CA MET A 338 -11.45 -31.32 -9.92
C MET A 338 -12.62 -30.81 -9.08
N ALA A 339 -13.81 -31.38 -9.23
CA ALA A 339 -14.95 -31.08 -8.37
C ALA A 339 -14.72 -31.58 -6.93
N ALA A 340 -14.15 -32.78 -6.76
CA ALA A 340 -13.77 -33.32 -5.45
C ALA A 340 -12.70 -32.44 -4.78
N ARG A 341 -11.65 -32.07 -5.54
CA ARG A 341 -10.64 -31.09 -5.11
C ARG A 341 -11.28 -29.80 -4.62
N SER A 342 -12.18 -29.20 -5.41
CA SER A 342 -12.85 -27.95 -5.05
C SER A 342 -13.67 -28.09 -3.76
N ARG A 343 -14.36 -29.22 -3.56
CA ARG A 343 -15.10 -29.50 -2.31
C ARG A 343 -14.16 -29.65 -1.12
N ALA A 344 -13.02 -30.31 -1.28
CA ALA A 344 -12.03 -30.45 -0.21
C ALA A 344 -11.49 -29.09 0.26
N PHE A 345 -11.13 -28.21 -0.68
CA PHE A 345 -10.70 -26.84 -0.34
C PHE A 345 -11.83 -25.99 0.27
N ALA A 346 -13.08 -26.17 -0.19
CA ALA A 346 -14.22 -25.48 0.41
C ALA A 346 -14.49 -25.94 1.85
N LYS A 347 -14.39 -27.26 2.12
CA LYS A 347 -14.48 -27.82 3.47
C LYS A 347 -13.37 -27.27 4.39
N ALA A 348 -12.13 -27.25 3.90
CA ALA A 348 -11.01 -26.66 4.65
C ALA A 348 -11.25 -25.18 4.99
N ARG A 349 -11.90 -24.42 4.09
CA ARG A 349 -12.29 -23.04 4.37
C ARG A 349 -13.35 -22.96 5.47
N GLN A 350 -14.37 -23.82 5.43
CA GLN A 350 -15.38 -23.88 6.48
C GLN A 350 -14.76 -24.22 7.84
N GLU A 351 -13.84 -25.19 7.90
CA GLU A 351 -13.11 -25.53 9.12
C GLU A 351 -12.28 -24.34 9.65
N LEU A 352 -11.61 -23.61 8.77
CA LEU A 352 -10.90 -22.38 9.13
C LEU A 352 -11.85 -21.30 9.66
N ASP A 353 -13.02 -21.14 9.06
CA ASP A 353 -14.02 -20.17 9.51
C ASP A 353 -14.55 -20.53 10.91
N GLU A 354 -14.75 -21.80 11.22
CA GLU A 354 -15.09 -22.26 12.59
C GLU A 354 -13.96 -22.03 13.59
N ILE A 355 -12.70 -22.24 13.18
CA ILE A 355 -11.53 -21.89 14.00
C ILE A 355 -11.49 -20.38 14.25
N ASN A 356 -11.73 -19.56 13.23
CA ASN A 356 -11.77 -18.11 13.35
C ASN A 356 -12.85 -17.62 14.32
N LYS A 357 -14.04 -18.24 14.33
CA LYS A 357 -15.08 -17.95 15.34
C LYS A 357 -14.56 -18.20 16.76
N LYS A 358 -13.85 -19.32 16.98
CA LYS A 358 -13.25 -19.64 18.29
C LYS A 358 -12.14 -18.66 18.66
N LEU A 359 -11.28 -18.28 17.72
CA LEU A 359 -10.22 -17.29 17.93
C LEU A 359 -10.80 -15.93 18.35
N VAL A 360 -11.81 -15.45 17.62
CA VAL A 360 -12.48 -14.18 17.93
C VAL A 360 -13.15 -14.23 19.31
N ALA A 361 -13.81 -15.34 19.67
CA ALA A 361 -14.39 -15.54 20.99
C ALA A 361 -13.34 -15.54 22.13
N GLN A 362 -12.08 -15.87 21.81
CA GLN A 362 -10.94 -15.79 22.73
C GLN A 362 -10.23 -14.42 22.71
N GLY A 363 -10.75 -13.42 21.99
CA GLY A 363 -10.11 -12.12 21.80
C GLY A 363 -8.86 -12.15 20.92
N LYS A 364 -8.63 -13.24 20.18
CA LYS A 364 -7.51 -13.38 19.23
C LYS A 364 -7.92 -12.92 17.83
N PRO A 365 -6.98 -12.36 17.05
CA PRO A 365 -7.27 -11.98 15.67
C PRO A 365 -7.56 -13.22 14.81
N PRO A 366 -8.53 -13.14 13.88
CA PRO A 366 -8.81 -14.24 12.96
C PRO A 366 -7.71 -14.35 11.90
N LEU A 367 -7.54 -15.55 11.36
CA LEU A 367 -6.61 -15.88 10.29
C LEU A 367 -7.29 -15.64 8.93
N VAL A 368 -6.59 -14.93 8.04
CA VAL A 368 -7.11 -14.58 6.71
C VAL A 368 -6.32 -15.30 5.63
N VAL A 369 -7.05 -15.86 4.66
CA VAL A 369 -6.48 -16.43 3.44
C VAL A 369 -7.25 -15.94 2.22
N ARG A 370 -6.53 -15.60 1.15
CA ARG A 370 -7.11 -15.30 -0.15
C ARG A 370 -7.51 -16.55 -0.92
N TYR A 371 -6.62 -17.53 -0.92
CA TYR A 371 -6.80 -18.82 -1.60
C TYR A 371 -6.86 -19.94 -0.57
N ASN A 372 -7.74 -20.92 -0.78
CA ASN A 372 -7.89 -22.02 0.17
C ASN A 372 -6.64 -22.92 0.21
N GLU A 373 -5.87 -22.95 -0.88
CA GLU A 373 -4.56 -23.61 -0.95
C GLU A 373 -3.58 -23.09 0.10
N ARG A 374 -3.66 -21.79 0.46
CA ARG A 374 -2.80 -21.15 1.45
C ARG A 374 -2.86 -21.84 2.81
N ILE A 375 -3.99 -22.44 3.17
CA ILE A 375 -4.21 -23.14 4.43
C ILE A 375 -3.18 -24.27 4.62
N PHE A 376 -2.73 -24.89 3.54
CA PHE A 376 -1.85 -26.06 3.57
C PHE A 376 -0.37 -25.72 3.37
N GLU A 377 -0.03 -24.45 3.25
CA GLU A 377 1.37 -24.03 3.24
C GLU A 377 2.02 -24.23 4.62
N LYS A 378 3.32 -24.54 4.62
CA LYS A 378 4.07 -24.97 5.81
C LYS A 378 3.98 -23.97 6.97
N ASP A 379 4.09 -22.68 6.67
CA ASP A 379 4.02 -21.60 7.66
C ASP A 379 2.60 -21.40 8.21
N PHE A 380 1.58 -21.55 7.38
CA PHE A 380 0.18 -21.48 7.83
C PHE A 380 -0.17 -22.67 8.75
N GLN A 381 0.24 -23.87 8.36
CA GLN A 381 0.08 -25.08 9.18
C GLN A 381 0.84 -24.98 10.50
N ALA A 382 2.04 -24.38 10.49
CA ALA A 382 2.79 -24.12 11.71
C ALA A 382 2.03 -23.16 12.64
N GLU A 383 1.40 -22.11 12.09
CA GLU A 383 0.61 -21.16 12.87
C GLU A 383 -0.67 -21.79 13.45
N LEU A 384 -1.40 -22.57 12.65
CA LEU A 384 -2.54 -23.36 13.14
C LEU A 384 -2.12 -24.27 14.30
N LYS A 385 -0.99 -24.97 14.16
CA LYS A 385 -0.46 -25.86 15.21
C LYS A 385 -0.12 -25.10 16.49
N LYS A 386 0.51 -23.92 16.41
CA LYS A 386 0.78 -23.07 17.59
C LYS A 386 -0.51 -22.65 18.30
N LEU A 387 -1.58 -22.41 17.54
CA LEU A 387 -2.90 -22.05 18.06
C LEU A 387 -3.69 -23.27 18.57
N GLY A 388 -3.14 -24.49 18.47
CA GLY A 388 -3.79 -25.72 18.92
C GLY A 388 -4.79 -26.31 17.93
N TYR A 389 -4.73 -25.90 16.66
CA TYR A 389 -5.64 -26.36 15.60
C TYR A 389 -4.90 -27.12 14.51
N SER A 390 -5.64 -27.93 13.74
CA SER A 390 -5.12 -28.63 12.57
C SER A 390 -6.23 -28.78 11.53
N ILE A 391 -5.90 -28.52 10.28
CA ILE A 391 -6.76 -28.76 9.12
C ILE A 391 -5.99 -29.68 8.17
N LYS A 392 -6.57 -30.81 7.81
CA LYS A 392 -5.97 -31.77 6.87
C LYS A 392 -6.64 -31.67 5.51
N LEU A 393 -5.84 -31.77 4.45
CA LEU A 393 -6.38 -31.79 3.09
C LEU A 393 -6.96 -33.16 2.81
N ASP A 394 -8.26 -33.20 2.52
CA ASP A 394 -8.92 -34.41 2.04
C ASP A 394 -8.64 -34.60 0.55
N THR A 395 -7.84 -35.61 0.21
CA THR A 395 -7.43 -35.93 -1.15
C THR A 395 -8.35 -36.96 -1.82
N THR A 396 -9.35 -37.46 -1.09
CA THR A 396 -10.25 -38.53 -1.54
C THR A 396 -10.97 -38.16 -2.83
N GLY A 397 -10.90 -39.03 -3.83
CA GLY A 397 -11.58 -38.85 -5.12
C GLY A 397 -10.88 -37.89 -6.09
N TRP A 398 -9.68 -37.42 -5.77
CA TRP A 398 -8.84 -36.64 -6.70
C TRP A 398 -7.36 -37.01 -6.56
N GLU A 399 -7.11 -38.32 -6.51
CA GLU A 399 -5.77 -38.93 -6.50
C GLU A 399 -5.53 -39.75 -7.77
N THR A 400 -4.26 -39.87 -8.13
CA THR A 400 -3.76 -40.84 -9.11
C THR A 400 -3.68 -42.23 -8.47
N LYS A 401 -3.49 -43.27 -9.29
CA LYS A 401 -3.29 -44.65 -8.81
C LYS A 401 -2.14 -44.82 -7.81
N ASP A 402 -1.16 -43.92 -7.84
CA ASP A 402 -0.02 -43.91 -6.92
C ASP A 402 -0.31 -43.15 -5.61
N GLY A 403 -1.58 -42.77 -5.37
CA GLY A 403 -2.02 -42.00 -4.19
C GLY A 403 -1.61 -40.53 -4.21
N LYS A 404 -1.10 -40.01 -5.34
CA LYS A 404 -0.69 -38.60 -5.45
C LYS A 404 -1.88 -37.73 -5.86
N PRO A 405 -2.06 -36.54 -5.27
CA PRO A 405 -3.11 -35.60 -5.68
C PRO A 405 -3.00 -35.26 -7.17
N VAL A 406 -4.14 -35.23 -7.85
CA VAL A 406 -4.23 -34.90 -9.27
C VAL A 406 -3.79 -33.46 -9.48
N PRO A 407 -2.81 -33.19 -10.38
CA PRO A 407 -2.34 -31.84 -10.62
C PRO A 407 -3.42 -31.01 -11.29
N TRP A 408 -3.50 -29.72 -10.92
CA TRP A 408 -4.27 -28.75 -11.69
C TRP A 408 -3.61 -28.55 -13.06
N ILE A 409 -4.36 -28.81 -14.12
CA ILE A 409 -3.94 -28.49 -15.50
C ILE A 409 -4.79 -27.33 -16.02
N ASN A 410 -4.14 -26.34 -16.64
CA ASN A 410 -4.81 -25.19 -17.24
C ASN A 410 -4.43 -25.04 -18.71
N ASN A 411 -5.29 -24.38 -19.45
CA ASN A 411 -5.08 -23.91 -20.82
C ASN A 411 -5.29 -22.39 -20.89
N ASP A 412 -4.81 -21.69 -19.87
CA ASP A 412 -5.03 -20.27 -19.65
C ASP A 412 -4.72 -19.46 -20.93
N PRO A 413 -5.67 -18.63 -21.43
CA PRO A 413 -5.54 -17.92 -22.69
C PRO A 413 -4.63 -16.69 -22.59
N TRP A 414 -3.95 -16.49 -21.47
CA TRP A 414 -3.14 -15.32 -21.20
C TRP A 414 -1.64 -15.64 -21.22
N ASP A 415 -0.87 -14.76 -21.83
CA ASP A 415 0.59 -14.75 -21.82
C ASP A 415 1.10 -13.84 -20.70
N ARG A 416 2.17 -14.24 -20.02
CA ARG A 416 2.90 -13.35 -19.11
C ARG A 416 3.65 -12.32 -19.94
N VAL A 417 3.60 -11.08 -19.49
CA VAL A 417 4.25 -9.96 -20.16
C VAL A 417 5.31 -9.35 -19.23
N PRO A 418 6.44 -8.85 -19.75
CA PRO A 418 7.43 -8.16 -18.93
C PRO A 418 6.86 -6.95 -18.19
N PHE A 419 7.31 -6.73 -16.95
CA PHE A 419 6.84 -5.60 -16.14
C PHE A 419 7.14 -4.23 -16.76
N THR A 420 8.06 -4.15 -17.74
CA THR A 420 8.37 -2.92 -18.48
C THR A 420 7.14 -2.28 -19.14
N GLU A 421 6.14 -3.05 -19.53
CA GLU A 421 4.89 -2.52 -20.06
C GLU A 421 4.09 -1.72 -19.03
N VAL A 422 4.22 -2.04 -17.73
CA VAL A 422 3.61 -1.25 -16.66
C VAL A 422 4.24 0.15 -16.63
N TYR A 423 5.55 0.28 -16.82
CA TYR A 423 6.21 1.59 -16.86
C TYR A 423 5.65 2.45 -17.99
N ASN A 424 5.50 1.85 -19.18
CA ASN A 424 4.94 2.52 -20.35
C ASN A 424 3.49 2.92 -20.11
N HIS A 425 2.69 2.01 -19.56
CA HIS A 425 1.29 2.27 -19.24
C HIS A 425 1.12 3.43 -18.25
N VAL A 426 1.86 3.42 -17.13
CA VAL A 426 1.81 4.50 -16.12
C VAL A 426 2.26 5.84 -16.72
N SER A 427 3.31 5.85 -17.55
CA SER A 427 3.75 7.09 -18.21
C SER A 427 2.69 7.64 -19.17
N ARG A 428 1.99 6.77 -19.91
CA ARG A 428 0.91 7.17 -20.83
C ARG A 428 -0.29 7.72 -20.08
N LEU A 429 -0.68 7.08 -18.96
CA LEU A 429 -1.76 7.57 -18.09
C LEU A 429 -1.44 8.96 -17.53
N GLN A 430 -0.24 9.16 -16.98
CA GLN A 430 0.18 10.47 -16.46
C GLN A 430 0.10 11.56 -17.55
N ASN A 431 0.64 11.29 -18.73
CA ASN A 431 0.62 12.26 -19.83
C ASN A 431 -0.81 12.58 -20.33
N ALA A 432 -1.73 11.63 -20.24
CA ALA A 432 -3.10 11.79 -20.72
C ALA A 432 -4.03 12.47 -19.70
N LEU A 433 -3.82 12.25 -18.40
CA LEU A 433 -4.76 12.63 -17.35
C LEU A 433 -4.35 13.87 -16.56
N VAL A 434 -3.06 14.10 -16.39
CA VAL A 434 -2.56 15.20 -15.55
C VAL A 434 -1.69 16.18 -16.36
N PRO A 435 -1.95 17.49 -16.28
CA PRO A 435 -1.16 18.48 -17.02
C PRO A 435 0.28 18.58 -16.50
N LYS A 436 0.46 18.29 -15.20
CA LYS A 436 1.75 18.15 -14.55
C LYS A 436 1.81 16.76 -13.92
N LYS A 437 2.87 16.01 -14.18
CA LYS A 437 3.04 14.66 -13.64
C LYS A 437 2.94 14.68 -12.11
N ALA A 438 2.05 13.86 -11.58
CA ALA A 438 1.93 13.62 -10.15
C ALA A 438 3.15 12.83 -9.66
N ALA A 439 3.64 13.13 -8.46
CA ALA A 439 4.64 12.27 -7.82
C ALA A 439 4.01 10.93 -7.43
N ILE A 440 4.58 9.79 -7.82
CA ILE A 440 4.03 8.46 -7.47
C ILE A 440 4.90 7.79 -6.42
N ASN A 441 4.43 7.78 -5.20
CA ASN A 441 5.06 7.14 -4.05
C ASN A 441 4.45 5.74 -3.85
N ILE A 442 5.28 4.72 -3.65
CA ILE A 442 4.82 3.34 -3.55
C ILE A 442 5.36 2.69 -2.30
N PHE A 443 4.45 2.12 -1.52
CA PHE A 443 4.74 1.26 -0.39
C PHE A 443 4.38 -0.17 -0.72
N LEU A 444 5.36 -1.07 -0.68
CA LEU A 444 5.13 -2.51 -0.82
C LEU A 444 5.07 -3.15 0.56
N PHE A 445 3.91 -3.71 0.90
CA PHE A 445 3.70 -4.37 2.18
C PHE A 445 4.10 -5.83 2.13
N VAL A 446 5.10 -6.18 2.94
CA VAL A 446 5.73 -7.50 2.98
C VAL A 446 5.80 -8.05 4.40
N GLY A 447 5.97 -9.36 4.52
CA GLY A 447 6.19 -9.96 5.83
C GLY A 447 7.54 -9.61 6.44
N PRO A 448 7.72 -9.74 7.76
CA PRO A 448 9.02 -9.53 8.40
C PRO A 448 10.11 -10.39 7.75
N GLY A 449 11.22 -9.76 7.35
CA GLY A 449 12.36 -10.43 6.73
C GLY A 449 12.16 -10.85 5.27
N GLN A 450 11.03 -10.51 4.64
CA GLN A 450 10.83 -10.73 3.21
C GLN A 450 11.42 -9.59 2.38
N GLU A 451 12.29 -9.95 1.43
CA GLU A 451 12.89 -9.02 0.46
C GLU A 451 12.61 -9.50 -0.97
N PRO A 452 11.41 -9.26 -1.51
CA PRO A 452 11.05 -9.70 -2.85
C PRO A 452 11.76 -8.83 -3.91
N LYS A 453 13.02 -9.16 -4.23
CA LYS A 453 13.93 -8.38 -5.08
C LYS A 453 13.26 -7.86 -6.36
N ASP A 454 12.62 -8.72 -7.14
CA ASP A 454 11.97 -8.33 -8.39
C ASP A 454 10.86 -7.30 -8.16
N GLN A 455 10.06 -7.46 -7.11
CA GLN A 455 8.97 -6.52 -6.80
C GLN A 455 9.52 -5.16 -6.33
N MET A 456 10.59 -5.18 -5.53
CA MET A 456 11.27 -3.98 -5.08
C MET A 456 11.87 -3.20 -6.25
N GLU A 457 12.56 -3.90 -7.16
CA GLU A 457 13.13 -3.29 -8.36
C GLU A 457 12.03 -2.72 -9.26
N ASN A 458 10.99 -3.51 -9.52
CA ASN A 458 9.92 -3.13 -10.42
C ASN A 458 9.13 -1.92 -9.91
N LEU A 459 8.66 -1.95 -8.66
CA LEU A 459 7.91 -0.85 -8.07
C LEU A 459 8.81 0.35 -7.78
N GLY A 460 10.08 0.13 -7.39
CA GLY A 460 11.09 1.18 -7.26
C GLY A 460 11.33 1.94 -8.57
N LYS A 461 11.38 1.24 -9.71
CA LYS A 461 11.47 1.85 -11.04
C LYS A 461 10.21 2.64 -11.39
N VAL A 462 9.01 2.17 -11.02
CA VAL A 462 7.77 2.96 -11.22
C VAL A 462 7.86 4.27 -10.44
N ALA A 463 8.19 4.22 -9.15
CA ALA A 463 8.23 5.40 -8.29
C ALA A 463 9.27 6.42 -8.77
N SER A 464 10.52 5.98 -9.00
CA SER A 464 11.62 6.85 -9.43
C SER A 464 11.38 7.51 -10.79
N ARG A 465 10.76 6.82 -11.76
CA ARG A 465 10.38 7.39 -13.06
C ARG A 465 9.27 8.44 -12.98
N ASN A 466 8.57 8.51 -11.84
CA ASN A 466 7.46 9.42 -11.60
C ASN A 466 7.74 10.34 -10.40
N SER A 467 9.01 10.73 -10.19
CA SER A 467 9.43 11.69 -9.15
C SER A 467 8.99 11.34 -7.73
N GLY A 468 8.67 10.07 -7.46
CA GLY A 468 8.29 9.59 -6.14
C GLY A 468 9.33 8.64 -5.56
N ARG A 469 9.02 8.08 -4.40
CA ARG A 469 9.90 7.14 -3.69
C ARG A 469 9.21 5.80 -3.46
N PHE A 470 10.05 4.78 -3.30
CA PHE A 470 9.61 3.44 -2.96
C PHE A 470 10.11 3.09 -1.56
N GLU A 471 9.23 2.52 -0.75
CA GLU A 471 9.59 1.98 0.55
C GLU A 471 8.96 0.60 0.79
N LEU A 472 9.68 -0.25 1.51
CA LEU A 472 9.14 -1.48 2.07
C LEU A 472 8.44 -1.17 3.38
N LEU A 473 7.21 -1.66 3.51
CA LEU A 473 6.48 -1.62 4.77
C LEU A 473 6.37 -3.03 5.34
N THR A 474 6.68 -3.14 6.63
CA THR A 474 6.49 -4.34 7.45
C THR A 474 5.68 -3.96 8.67
N THR A 475 5.07 -4.94 9.34
CA THR A 475 4.38 -4.73 10.62
C THR A 475 5.28 -4.06 11.65
N LYS A 476 6.51 -4.56 11.80
CA LYS A 476 7.52 -3.99 12.68
C LYS A 476 7.77 -2.51 12.37
N ARG A 477 7.90 -2.17 11.08
CA ARG A 477 8.11 -0.78 10.67
C ARG A 477 6.89 0.09 10.98
N LEU A 478 5.68 -0.42 10.77
CA LEU A 478 4.44 0.29 11.10
C LEU A 478 4.33 0.55 12.61
N GLU A 479 4.67 -0.43 13.45
CA GLU A 479 4.72 -0.28 14.91
C GLU A 479 5.77 0.74 15.35
N GLU A 480 6.96 0.72 14.76
CA GLU A 480 8.01 1.72 15.02
C GLU A 480 7.54 3.14 14.67
N ILE A 481 6.85 3.30 13.54
CA ILE A 481 6.27 4.59 13.12
C ILE A 481 5.22 5.05 14.13
N LYS A 482 4.31 4.15 14.54
CA LYS A 482 3.28 4.44 15.54
C LYS A 482 3.90 4.86 16.88
N ARG A 483 4.93 4.13 17.33
CA ARG A 483 5.64 4.44 18.58
C ARG A 483 6.31 5.81 18.53
N ARG A 484 7.02 6.13 17.43
CA ARG A 484 7.66 7.44 17.24
C ARG A 484 6.63 8.57 17.23
N ALA A 485 5.50 8.38 16.54
CA ALA A 485 4.43 9.38 16.51
C ALA A 485 3.85 9.64 17.91
N ALA A 486 3.67 8.59 18.72
CA ALA A 486 3.23 8.73 20.11
C ALA A 486 4.27 9.44 20.99
N GLU A 487 5.55 9.09 20.85
CA GLU A 487 6.66 9.77 21.55
C GLU A 487 6.76 11.26 21.18
N GLU A 488 6.53 11.62 19.91
CA GLU A 488 6.51 13.02 19.45
C GLU A 488 5.29 13.77 19.96
N ALA A 489 4.13 13.13 20.01
CA ALA A 489 2.92 13.72 20.58
C ALA A 489 3.05 13.97 22.09
N ALA A 490 3.69 13.07 22.84
CA ALA A 490 3.92 13.21 24.27
C ALA A 490 4.95 14.28 24.65
N LYS A 491 5.77 14.75 23.68
CA LYS A 491 6.74 15.83 23.86
C LYS A 491 6.15 17.22 23.60
N ARG A 492 4.91 17.30 23.13
CA ARG A 492 4.15 18.53 22.87
C ARG A 492 3.11 18.72 23.96
#